data_AF-A0A3D2TKH7-F1
#
_entry.id   AF-A0A3D2TKH7-F1
#
_cell.length_a   1.000
_cell.length_b   1.000
_cell.length_c   1.000
_cell.angle_alpha   90.00
_cell.angle_beta   90.00
_cell.angle_gamma   90.00
#
_symmetry.space_group_name_H-M   'P 1'
#
loop_
_entity.id
_entity.type
_entity.pdbx_description
1 polymer ?
#
loop_
_entity_poly.entity_id
_entity_poly.type
_entity_poly.pdbx_seq_one_letter_code
_entity_poly.pdbx_strand_id
1 'polypeptide(L)' 'DYVHTLLYAMTDPDKRVVREARDGLRYVSRRFGGFGLTDNFDDSERYNVLDKWKKWYLRLRPDALILP' A
#
# COMPACT_ATOMS: atom_id res chain seq x y z
N ASP A 1 -3.91 8.84 -11.56
CA ASP A 1 -2.77 8.41 -10.72
C ASP A 1 -2.76 6.89 -10.65
N TYR A 2 -1.69 6.26 -10.15
CA TYR A 2 -1.57 4.80 -10.04
C TYR A 2 -1.76 4.28 -8.60
N VAL A 3 -2.08 5.17 -7.64
CA VAL A 3 -2.12 4.80 -6.22
C VAL A 3 -3.21 3.77 -5.95
N HIS A 4 -4.36 3.89 -6.62
CA HIS A 4 -5.44 2.90 -6.54
C HIS A 4 -4.97 1.49 -6.93
N THR A 5 -4.26 1.37 -8.05
CA THR A 5 -3.72 0.09 -8.52
C THR A 5 -2.71 -0.49 -7.54
N LEU A 6 -1.85 0.35 -6.96
CA LEU A 6 -0.89 -0.09 -5.95
C LEU A 6 -1.56 -0.51 -4.64
N LEU A 7 -2.60 0.20 -4.20
CA LEU A 7 -3.39 -0.19 -3.02
C LEU A 7 -4.12 -1.52 -3.24
N TYR A 8 -4.63 -1.77 -4.44
CA TYR A 8 -5.25 -3.04 -4.79
C TYR A 8 -4.21 -4.17 -4.85
N ALA A 9 -3.04 -3.94 -5.46
CA ALA A 9 -1.96 -4.92 -5.53
C ALA A 9 -1.41 -5.36 -4.15
N MET A 10 -1.63 -4.57 -3.08
CA MET A 10 -1.31 -4.96 -1.71
C MET A 10 -2.21 -6.09 -1.16
N THR A 11 -3.31 -6.44 -1.83
CA THR A 11 -4.19 -7.56 -1.45
C THR A 11 -3.84 -8.85 -2.19
N ASP A 12 -2.89 -8.81 -3.12
CA ASP A 12 -2.51 -9.96 -3.95
C ASP A 12 -1.98 -11.13 -3.10
N PRO A 13 -2.37 -12.38 -3.38
CA PRO A 13 -1.85 -13.55 -2.65
C PRO A 13 -0.34 -13.78 -2.85
N ASP A 14 0.23 -13.31 -3.96
CA ASP A 14 1.66 -13.39 -4.22
C ASP A 14 2.41 -12.26 -3.49
N LYS A 15 3.23 -12.65 -2.51
CA LYS A 15 4.05 -11.71 -1.73
C LYS A 15 4.99 -10.87 -2.60
N ARG A 16 5.37 -11.33 -3.79
CA ARG A 16 6.19 -10.56 -4.73
C ARG A 16 5.42 -9.34 -5.23
N VAL A 17 4.15 -9.49 -5.60
CA VAL A 17 3.28 -8.40 -6.04
C VAL A 17 3.10 -7.37 -4.93
N VAL A 18 2.90 -7.83 -3.69
CA VAL A 18 2.78 -6.94 -2.52
C VAL A 18 4.06 -6.13 -2.28
N ARG A 19 5.26 -6.71 -2.48
CA ARG A 19 6.54 -5.99 -2.33
C ARG A 19 6.68 -4.89 -3.39
N GLU A 20 6.38 -5.18 -4.65
CA GLU A 20 6.41 -4.18 -5.73
C GLU A 20 5.39 -3.06 -5.48
N ALA A 21 4.18 -3.42 -5.03
CA ALA A 21 3.15 -2.44 -4.67
C ALA A 21 3.60 -1.52 -3.52
N ARG A 22 4.19 -2.10 -2.46
CA ARG A 22 4.77 -1.37 -1.33
C ARG A 22 5.85 -0.41 -1.78
N ASP A 23 6.75 -0.84 -2.66
CA ASP A 23 7.87 -0.02 -3.11
C ASP A 23 7.42 1.09 -4.07
N GLY A 24 6.42 0.81 -4.91
CA GLY A 24 5.69 1.83 -5.65
C GLY A 24 5.04 2.86 -4.73
N LEU A 25 4.35 2.44 -3.66
CA LEU A 25 3.73 3.34 -2.68
C LEU A 25 4.77 4.21 -1.95
N ARG A 26 5.92 3.65 -1.57
CA ARG A 26 7.05 4.39 -1.00
C ARG A 26 7.54 5.49 -1.94
N TYR A 27 7.68 5.17 -3.22
CA TYR A 27 8.15 6.10 -4.24
C TYR A 27 7.16 7.24 -4.47
N VAL A 28 5.89 6.93 -4.79
CA VAL A 28 4.87 7.95 -5.12
C VAL A 28 4.51 8.84 -3.94
N SER A 29 4.59 8.32 -2.72
CA SER A 29 4.35 9.10 -1.50
C SER A 29 5.55 9.90 -1.01
N ARG A 30 6.73 9.67 -1.61
CA ARG A 30 8.03 10.19 -1.14
C ARG A 30 8.32 9.82 0.32
N ARG A 31 7.72 8.73 0.80
CA ARG A 31 7.95 8.14 2.12
C ARG A 31 8.76 6.86 1.95
N PHE A 32 10.07 6.99 1.79
CA PHE A 32 10.95 5.86 1.44
C PHE A 32 10.93 4.71 2.46
N GLY A 33 10.76 5.00 3.76
CA GLY A 33 10.56 3.95 4.78
C GLY A 33 9.15 3.33 4.79
N GLY A 34 8.18 3.93 4.10
CA GLY A 34 6.78 3.54 4.11
C GLY A 34 6.20 3.47 5.52
N PHE A 35 5.46 2.39 5.80
CA PHE A 35 4.92 2.09 7.13
C PHE A 35 5.52 0.82 7.75
N GLY A 36 6.73 0.44 7.33
CA GLY A 36 7.51 -0.63 8.00
C GLY A 36 7.20 -2.06 7.58
N LEU A 37 6.50 -2.31 6.46
CA LEU A 37 6.31 -3.68 5.96
C LEU A 37 7.64 -4.26 5.47
N THR A 38 8.10 -5.34 6.10
CA THR A 38 9.32 -6.08 5.72
C THR A 38 9.06 -6.95 4.48
N ASP A 39 10.04 -7.71 4.00
CA ASP A 39 9.84 -8.65 2.88
C ASP A 39 9.23 -9.99 3.32
N ASN A 40 9.37 -10.35 4.60
CA ASN A 40 8.92 -11.63 5.18
C ASN A 40 7.63 -11.47 6.00
N PHE A 41 6.83 -10.46 5.67
CA PHE A 41 5.61 -10.12 6.40
C PHE A 41 4.62 -11.29 6.49
N ASP A 42 3.81 -11.25 7.54
CA ASP A 42 2.56 -11.99 7.61
C ASP A 42 1.36 -11.15 7.13
N ASP A 43 0.21 -11.80 6.96
CA ASP A 43 -0.98 -11.16 6.45
C ASP A 43 -1.51 -10.06 7.38
N SER A 44 -1.36 -10.20 8.70
CA SER A 44 -1.77 -9.20 9.68
C SER A 44 -0.95 -7.92 9.50
N GLU A 45 0.37 -8.04 9.41
CA GLU A 45 1.27 -6.91 9.14
C GLU A 45 0.95 -6.24 7.81
N ARG A 46 0.72 -7.04 6.75
CA ARG A 46 0.33 -6.55 5.42
C ARG A 46 -0.93 -5.69 5.49
N TYR A 47 -2.01 -6.20 6.09
CA TYR A 47 -3.28 -5.48 6.14
C TYR A 47 -3.22 -4.25 7.06
N ASN A 48 -2.45 -4.32 8.16
CA ASN A 48 -2.18 -3.15 9.02
C ASN A 48 -1.44 -2.04 8.26
N VAL A 49 -0.48 -2.38 7.40
CA VAL A 49 0.22 -1.40 6.55
C VAL A 49 -0.66 -0.89 5.42
N LEU A 50 -1.47 -1.76 4.81
CA LEU A 50 -2.45 -1.37 3.79
C LEU A 50 -3.42 -0.32 4.34
N ASP A 51 -3.97 -0.50 5.53
CA ASP A 51 -4.86 0.49 6.16
C ASP A 51 -4.18 1.87 6.34
N LYS A 52 -2.91 1.88 6.77
CA LYS A 52 -2.12 3.13 6.88
C LYS A 52 -1.93 3.81 5.53
N TRP A 53 -1.71 3.05 4.45
CA TRP A 53 -1.64 3.59 3.10
C TRP A 53 -2.99 4.11 2.60
N LYS A 54 -4.10 3.39 2.83
CA LYS A 54 -5.46 3.84 2.51
C LYS A 54 -5.77 5.17 3.22
N LYS A 55 -5.49 5.27 4.53
CA LYS A 55 -5.65 6.51 5.32
C LYS A 55 -4.77 7.65 4.84
N TRP A 56 -3.53 7.37 4.45
CA TRP A 56 -2.67 8.39 3.84
C TRP A 56 -3.25 8.91 2.54
N TYR A 57 -3.69 8.02 1.65
CA TYR A 57 -4.23 8.41 0.36
C TYR A 57 -5.51 9.24 0.49
N LEU A 58 -6.43 8.84 1.37
CA LEU A 58 -7.66 9.61 1.64
C LEU A 58 -7.41 10.99 2.24
N ARG A 59 -6.30 11.20 2.95
CA ARG A 59 -5.93 12.57 3.39
C ARG A 59 -5.52 13.47 2.24
N LEU A 60 -4.99 12.91 1.15
CA LEU A 60 -4.61 13.65 -0.06
C LEU A 60 -5.78 13.78 -1.04
N ARG A 61 -6.64 12.77 -1.09
CA ARG A 61 -7.79 12.63 -1.98
C ARG A 61 -9.01 12.14 -1.18
N PRO A 62 -9.71 13.02 -0.46
CA PRO A 62 -10.84 12.63 0.38
C PRO A 62 -11.98 11.96 -0.39
N ASP A 63 -12.08 12.22 -1.68
CA ASP A 63 -13.08 11.73 -2.63
C ASP A 63 -12.63 10.47 -3.40
N ALA A 64 -11.43 9.94 -3.14
CA ALA A 64 -10.93 8.76 -3.83
C ALA A 64 -11.72 7.49 -3.50
N LEU A 65 -12.07 6.73 -4.53
CA LEU A 65 -12.73 5.42 -4.40
C LEU A 65 -11.68 4.31 -4.23
N ILE A 66 -11.49 3.82 -3.01
CA ILE A 66 -10.58 2.70 -2.77
C ILE A 66 -11.25 1.38 -3.16
N LEU A 67 -10.61 0.64 -4.06
CA LEU A 67 -11.08 -0.70 -4.47
C LEU A 67 -11.06 -1.67 -3.27
N PRO A 68 -12.06 -2.57 -3.18
CA PRO A 68 -12.14 -3.57 -2.12
C PRO A 68 -10.92 -4.51 -2.12
#